data_AF-A0A1G8F172-F1
#
_entry.id   AF-A0A1G8F172-F1
#
_cell.length_a   1.000
_cell.length_b   1.000
_cell.length_c   1.000
_cell.angle_alpha   90.00
_cell.angle_beta   90.00
_cell.angle_gamma   90.00
#
_symmetry.space_group_name_H-M   'P 1'
#
loop_
_entity.id
_entity.type
_entity.pdbx_description
1 polymer ?
#
loop_
_entity_poly.entity_id
_entity_poly.type
_entity_poly.pdbx_seq_one_letter_code
_entity_poly.pdbx_strand_id
1 'polypeptide(L)' 'GNGAAGWLAKKQVGSGWQSMTAILGPGDFNGDGNVDVLARDSGGRLWLYPGNGSAGWLTKALVGSSWNGMTGIL' A
#
# COMPACT_ATOMS: atom_id res chain seq x y z
N GLY A 1 -14.10 12.57 -2.34
CA GLY A 1 -14.90 13.40 -3.26
C GLY A 1 -14.88 14.83 -2.78
N ASN A 2 -15.08 15.81 -3.67
CA ASN A 2 -15.12 17.24 -3.35
C ASN A 2 -16.52 17.72 -2.89
N GLY A 3 -17.47 16.81 -2.63
CA GLY A 3 -18.85 17.16 -2.27
C GLY A 3 -19.73 17.65 -3.42
N ALA A 4 -19.21 17.76 -4.65
CA ALA A 4 -19.92 18.26 -5.84
C ALA A 4 -19.86 17.26 -7.01
N ALA A 5 -19.99 15.96 -6.71
CA ALA A 5 -19.84 14.86 -7.67
C ALA A 5 -18.44 14.74 -8.35
N GLY A 6 -17.44 15.50 -7.89
CA GLY A 6 -16.06 15.43 -8.36
C GLY A 6 -15.14 14.64 -7.42
N TRP A 7 -14.11 14.02 -8.00
CA TRP A 7 -12.99 13.50 -7.23
C TRP A 7 -12.08 14.65 -6.80
N LEU A 8 -11.42 14.50 -5.63
CA LEU A 8 -10.34 15.40 -5.26
C LEU A 8 -9.19 15.26 -6.26
N ALA A 9 -8.30 16.25 -6.32
CA ALA A 9 -7.09 16.15 -7.12
C ALA A 9 -6.32 14.87 -6.75
N LYS A 10 -5.99 14.06 -7.76
CA LYS A 10 -5.21 12.84 -7.54
C LYS A 10 -3.77 13.24 -7.20
N LYS A 11 -3.21 12.66 -6.15
CA LYS A 11 -1.79 12.75 -5.82
C LYS A 11 -1.13 11.41 -6.17
N GLN A 12 -0.09 11.44 -7.00
CA GLN A 12 0.72 10.26 -7.22
C GLN A 12 1.57 10.00 -5.98
N VAL A 13 1.40 8.83 -5.37
CA VAL A 13 2.10 8.44 -4.13
C VAL A 13 3.27 7.49 -4.38
N GLY A 14 3.39 6.93 -5.59
CA GLY A 14 4.50 6.06 -5.96
C GLY A 14 4.47 5.61 -7.42
N SER A 15 5.47 4.84 -7.83
CA SER A 15 5.61 4.23 -9.14
C SER A 15 5.88 2.73 -9.01
N GLY A 16 5.71 1.96 -10.09
CA GLY A 16 6.04 0.53 -10.09
C GLY A 16 4.93 -0.40 -9.58
N TRP A 17 3.76 0.13 -9.21
CA TRP A 17 2.62 -0.64 -8.68
C TRP A 17 2.14 -1.74 -9.62
N GLN A 18 2.36 -1.62 -10.93
CA GLN A 18 2.00 -2.64 -11.92
C GLN A 18 2.77 -3.96 -11.77
N SER A 19 3.88 -3.98 -11.01
CA SER A 19 4.64 -5.19 -10.68
C SER A 19 4.10 -5.95 -9.45
N MET A 20 3.09 -5.38 -8.78
CA MET A 20 2.47 -5.99 -7.60
C MET A 20 1.37 -6.95 -8.04
N THR A 21 1.37 -8.14 -7.43
CA THR A 21 0.35 -9.18 -7.66
C THR A 21 -0.82 -9.08 -6.68
N ALA A 22 -0.65 -8.34 -5.58
CA ALA A 22 -1.71 -8.01 -4.63
C ALA A 22 -1.39 -6.68 -3.94
N ILE A 23 -2.43 -5.90 -3.65
CA ILE A 23 -2.35 -4.64 -2.89
C ILE A 23 -3.52 -4.62 -1.91
N LEU A 24 -3.24 -4.37 -0.63
CA LEU A 24 -4.21 -4.23 0.44
C LEU A 24 -4.04 -2.87 1.12
N GLY A 25 -5.14 -2.18 1.31
CA GLY A 25 -5.26 -0.91 2.02
C GLY A 25 -6.62 -0.25 1.72
N PRO A 26 -6.97 0.85 2.41
CA PRO A 26 -6.22 1.49 3.49
C PRO A 26 -6.28 0.72 4.82
N GLY A 27 -5.20 0.74 5.61
CA GLY A 27 -5.15 0.20 6.98
C GLY A 27 -4.09 0.91 7.83
N ASP A 28 -3.97 0.59 9.12
CA ASP A 28 -2.85 1.02 9.98
C ASP A 28 -2.13 -0.26 10.41
N PHE A 29 -1.13 -0.67 9.62
CA PHE A 29 -0.49 -1.97 9.75
C PHE A 29 0.73 -1.93 10.67
N ASN A 30 1.28 -0.73 10.93
CA ASN A 30 2.39 -0.53 11.87
C ASN A 30 1.96 0.10 13.23
N GLY A 31 0.71 0.55 13.37
CA GLY A 31 0.15 1.13 14.59
C GLY A 31 0.53 2.59 14.83
N ASP A 32 0.94 3.33 13.80
CA ASP A 32 1.37 4.73 13.92
C ASP A 32 0.24 5.75 13.70
N GLY A 33 -0.98 5.29 13.43
CA GLY A 33 -2.16 6.11 13.21
C GLY A 33 -2.25 6.71 11.80
N ASN A 34 -1.31 6.40 10.90
CA ASN A 34 -1.36 6.79 9.49
C ASN A 34 -1.89 5.63 8.62
N VAL A 35 -2.33 6.00 7.42
CA VAL A 35 -2.79 5.03 6.43
C VAL A 35 -1.61 4.37 5.72
N ASP A 36 -1.52 3.07 5.85
CA ASP A 36 -0.55 2.16 5.27
C ASP A 36 -1.12 1.34 4.11
N VAL A 37 -0.21 0.77 3.31
CA VAL A 37 -0.51 -0.21 2.27
C VAL A 37 0.41 -1.42 2.40
N LEU A 38 -0.15 -2.62 2.26
CA LEU A 38 0.60 -3.85 2.03
C LEU A 38 0.57 -4.18 0.54
N ALA A 39 1.71 -4.53 -0.05
CA ALA A 39 1.77 -4.97 -1.43
C ALA A 39 2.68 -6.17 -1.60
N ARG A 40 2.24 -7.14 -2.40
CA ARG A 40 3.03 -8.31 -2.75
C ARG A 40 3.55 -8.17 -4.17
N ASP A 41 4.85 -8.36 -4.37
CA ASP A 41 5.43 -8.40 -5.71
C ASP A 41 5.32 -9.79 -6.37
N SER A 42 5.71 -9.89 -7.64
CA SER A 42 5.71 -11.16 -8.38
C SER A 42 6.72 -12.20 -7.85
N GLY A 43 7.70 -11.77 -7.04
CA GLY A 43 8.65 -12.63 -6.34
C GLY A 43 8.10 -13.20 -5.04
N GLY A 44 6.88 -12.83 -4.63
CA GLY A 44 6.28 -13.28 -3.37
C GLY A 44 6.77 -12.54 -2.14
N ARG A 45 7.45 -11.39 -2.32
CA ARG A 45 7.81 -10.52 -1.21
C ARG A 45 6.64 -9.64 -0.85
N LEU A 46 6.28 -9.64 0.42
CA LEU A 46 5.29 -8.75 1.00
C LEU A 46 5.99 -7.52 1.57
N TRP A 47 5.61 -6.36 1.06
CA TRP A 47 6.14 -5.06 1.42
C TRP A 47 5.08 -4.26 2.16
N LEU A 48 5.48 -3.66 3.27
CA LEU A 48 4.73 -2.61 3.96
C LEU A 48 5.18 -1.25 3.42
N TYR A 49 4.21 -0.42 3.07
CA TYR A 49 4.37 0.98 2.70
C TYR A 49 3.72 1.83 3.78
N PRO A 50 4.49 2.28 4.80
CA PRO A 50 3.92 3.06 5.88
C PRO A 50 3.54 4.46 5.42
N GLY A 51 2.39 4.97 5.86
CA GLY A 51 1.97 6.33 5.60
C GLY A 51 2.78 7.36 6.38
N ASN A 52 2.94 8.56 5.82
CA ASN A 52 3.52 9.70 6.53
C ASN A 52 2.48 10.74 7.01
N GLY A 53 1.19 10.38 6.96
CA GLY A 53 0.07 11.29 7.31
C GLY A 53 -0.21 12.41 6.30
N SER A 54 0.62 12.58 5.28
CA SER A 54 0.54 13.68 4.30
C SER A 54 0.41 13.18 2.86
N ALA A 55 -0.28 12.04 2.67
CA ALA A 55 -0.44 11.38 1.39
C ALA A 55 0.91 11.09 0.69
N GLY A 56 1.82 10.46 1.43
CA GLY A 56 3.10 9.95 0.96
C GLY A 56 3.55 8.78 1.84
N TRP A 57 4.63 8.11 1.45
CA TRP A 57 5.16 6.94 2.15
C TRP A 57 6.43 7.27 2.94
N LEU A 58 6.59 6.60 4.08
CA LEU A 58 7.89 6.41 4.72
C LEU A 58 8.69 5.34 3.96
N THR A 59 9.87 5.00 4.47
CA THR A 59 10.68 3.90 3.93
C THR A 59 9.89 2.60 3.99
N LYS A 60 9.66 1.97 2.84
CA LYS A 60 9.00 0.66 2.78
C LYS A 60 9.82 -0.41 3.50
N ALA A 61 9.13 -1.34 4.15
CA ALA A 61 9.74 -2.45 4.87
C ALA A 61 9.34 -3.79 4.24
N LEU A 62 10.28 -4.75 4.19
CA LEU A 62 9.96 -6.13 3.83
C LEU A 62 9.37 -6.82 5.06
N VAL A 63 8.13 -7.28 4.98
CA VAL A 63 7.44 -7.96 6.10
C VAL A 63 7.27 -9.46 5.87
N GLY A 64 7.60 -9.97 4.67
CA GLY A 64 7.80 -11.39 4.44
C GLY A 64 8.25 -11.74 3.03
N SER A 65 8.81 -12.94 2.83
CA SER A 65 9.57 -13.32 1.64
C SER A 65 9.04 -14.55 0.87
N SER A 66 7.91 -15.14 1.25
CA SER A 66 7.37 -16.35 0.59
C SER A 66 5.85 -16.36 0.52
N TRP A 67 5.26 -15.23 0.19
CA TRP A 67 3.80 -15.03 0.15
C TRP A 67 3.13 -15.47 -1.17
N ASN A 68 3.85 -16.14 -2.07
CA ASN A 68 3.30 -16.61 -3.36
C ASN A 68 2.20 -17.68 -3.22
N GLY A 69 2.22 -18.44 -2.12
CA GLY A 69 1.18 -19.44 -1.85
C GLY A 69 -0.16 -18.86 -1.39
N MET A 70 -0.24 -17.57 -1.06
CA MET A 70 -1.48 -16.96 -0.60
C MET A 70 -2.29 -16.42 -1.77
N THR A 71 -3.56 -16.78 -1.88
CA THR A 71 -4.43 -16.27 -2.96
C THR A 71 -5.14 -14.97 -2.58
N GLY A 72 -5.12 -14.59 -1.29
CA GLY A 72 -5.59 -13.31 -0.78
C GLY A 72 -4.66 -12.77 0.30
N ILE A 73 -4.50 -11.45 0.31
CA ILE A 73 -4.03 -10.67 1.47
C ILE A 73 -5.28 -9.94 1.93
N LEU A 74 -5.84 -10.36 3.08
CA LEU A 74 -7.09 -9.87 3.67
C LEU A 74 -6.76 -9.09 4.94
#